data_AF-A0A3P7DW60-F1
#
_entry.id   AF-A0A3P7DW60-F1
#
_cell.length_a   1.000
_cell.length_b   1.000
_cell.length_c   1.000
_cell.angle_alpha   90.00
_cell.angle_beta   90.00
_cell.angle_gamma   90.00
#
_symmetry.space_group_name_H-M   'P 1'
#
loop_
_entity.id
_entity.type
_entity.pdbx_description
1 polymer ?
#
loop_
_entity_poly.entity_id
_entity_poly.type
_entity_poly.pdbx_seq_one_letter_code
_entity_poly.pdbx_strand_id
1 'polypeptide(L)'
;MEFVTAYFSDQLVSGFITGATVHVVIAQIDDFFGINVPKFSGIGYLFKRIYSIFMHIRETNFYTVGLSIFGVIFLYLGKTLMTPFLNKCLQFNIPIPYELLLIIISIIISHYMNLHANHNVPIVGKIPTTLPEPRLPRFDIIIDCFPYAIGIAAVTVAIHISMAKMLAKRLKYHIDSKQVN
;
A
#
# COMPACT_ATOMS: atom_id res chain seq x y z
N MET A 1 17.64 -12.36 -20.49
CA MET A 1 16.63 -11.28 -20.42
C MET A 1 15.41 -11.61 -21.27
N GLU A 2 15.57 -11.93 -22.56
CA GLU A 2 14.43 -12.29 -23.43
C GLU A 2 13.56 -13.43 -22.89
N PHE A 3 14.16 -14.47 -22.31
CA PHE A 3 13.41 -15.57 -21.69
C PHE A 3 12.57 -15.13 -20.48
N VAL A 4 13.11 -14.25 -19.61
CA VAL A 4 12.39 -13.74 -18.42
C VAL A 4 11.27 -12.79 -18.85
N THR A 5 11.53 -11.94 -19.86
CA THR A 5 10.49 -11.10 -20.46
C THR A 5 9.44 -11.87 -21.27
N ALA A 6 9.77 -13.06 -21.76
CA ALA A 6 8.81 -13.97 -22.38
C ALA A 6 7.99 -14.73 -21.32
N TYR A 7 8.60 -15.08 -20.17
CA TYR A 7 7.93 -15.75 -19.06
C TYR A 7 6.95 -14.84 -18.30
N PHE A 8 7.31 -13.57 -18.14
CA PHE A 8 6.44 -12.55 -17.55
C PHE A 8 5.77 -11.73 -18.65
N SER A 9 4.77 -12.32 -19.29
CA SER A 9 3.89 -11.58 -20.19
C SER A 9 3.17 -10.46 -19.42
N ASP A 10 2.84 -9.36 -20.10
CA ASP A 10 2.09 -8.25 -19.51
C ASP A 10 0.77 -8.73 -18.87
N GLN A 11 0.17 -9.78 -19.45
CA GLN A 11 -1.05 -10.43 -18.95
C GLN A 11 -0.81 -11.12 -17.60
N LEU A 12 0.30 -11.86 -17.44
CA LEU A 12 0.65 -12.52 -16.18
C LEU A 12 0.87 -11.48 -15.08
N VAL A 13 1.64 -10.43 -15.38
CA VAL A 13 1.93 -9.34 -14.43
C VAL A 13 0.64 -8.62 -14.03
N SER A 14 -0.23 -8.30 -14.99
CA SER A 14 -1.52 -7.66 -14.73
C SER A 14 -2.43 -8.52 -13.84
N GLY A 15 -2.53 -9.83 -14.13
CA GLY A 15 -3.30 -10.76 -13.30
C GLY A 15 -2.76 -10.86 -11.88
N PHE A 16 -1.44 -10.93 -11.73
CA PHE A 16 -0.77 -10.94 -10.42
C PHE A 16 -1.04 -9.65 -9.63
N ILE A 17 -0.87 -8.46 -10.24
CA ILE A 17 -1.14 -7.17 -9.60
C ILE A 17 -2.61 -7.07 -9.18
N THR A 18 -3.53 -7.55 -10.01
CA THR A 18 -4.96 -7.57 -9.70
C THR A 18 -5.23 -8.44 -8.47
N GLY A 19 -4.67 -9.66 -8.42
CA GLY A 19 -4.78 -10.56 -7.27
C GLY A 19 -4.17 -9.96 -5.99
N ALA A 20 -2.98 -9.36 -6.10
CA ALA A 20 -2.33 -8.65 -5.00
C ALA A 20 -3.16 -7.46 -4.50
N THR A 21 -3.81 -6.72 -5.40
CA THR A 21 -4.70 -5.59 -5.06
C THR A 21 -5.90 -6.07 -4.26
N VAL A 22 -6.55 -7.17 -4.68
CA VAL A 22 -7.64 -7.78 -3.89
C VAL A 22 -7.15 -8.18 -2.50
N HIS A 23 -5.95 -8.74 -2.41
CA HIS A 23 -5.35 -9.13 -1.14
C HIS A 23 -5.08 -7.94 -0.22
N VAL A 24 -4.57 -6.83 -0.76
CA VAL A 24 -4.37 -5.59 -0.02
C VAL A 24 -5.71 -5.02 0.43
N VAL A 25 -6.71 -4.92 -0.45
CA VAL A 25 -8.04 -4.42 -0.08
C VAL A 25 -8.61 -5.19 1.10
N ILE A 26 -8.59 -6.53 1.06
CA ILE A 26 -9.10 -7.36 2.15
C ILE A 26 -8.28 -7.17 3.43
N ALA A 27 -6.97 -6.98 3.32
CA ALA A 27 -6.10 -6.73 4.47
C ALA A 27 -6.29 -5.35 5.12
N GLN A 28 -6.87 -4.38 4.40
CA GLN A 28 -7.16 -3.05 4.94
C GLN A 28 -8.57 -2.92 5.54
N ILE A 29 -9.45 -3.90 5.32
CA ILE A 29 -10.84 -3.82 5.82
C ILE A 29 -10.87 -3.75 7.35
N ASP A 30 -10.05 -4.51 8.06
CA ASP A 30 -10.06 -4.46 9.52
C ASP A 30 -9.59 -3.11 10.07
N ASP A 31 -8.57 -2.50 9.46
CA ASP A 31 -8.14 -1.14 9.79
C ASP A 31 -9.25 -0.11 9.49
N PHE A 32 -9.96 -0.27 8.37
CA PHE A 32 -11.08 0.60 7.98
C PHE A 32 -12.22 0.57 9.00
N PHE A 33 -12.53 -0.61 9.55
CA PHE A 33 -13.54 -0.79 10.60
C PHE A 33 -12.99 -0.54 12.02
N GLY A 34 -11.67 -0.40 12.18
CA GLY A 34 -11.02 -0.25 13.47
C GLY A 34 -11.14 -1.48 14.38
N ILE A 35 -11.20 -2.68 13.78
CA ILE A 35 -11.33 -3.95 14.50
C ILE A 35 -9.99 -4.69 14.55
N ASN A 36 -9.72 -5.39 15.65
CA ASN A 36 -8.49 -6.17 15.79
C ASN A 36 -8.76 -7.63 15.41
N VAL A 37 -8.34 -8.01 14.21
CA VAL A 37 -8.62 -9.35 13.68
C VAL A 37 -7.35 -10.20 13.70
N PRO A 38 -7.42 -11.47 14.14
CA PRO A 38 -6.28 -12.39 14.11
C PRO A 38 -5.62 -12.41 12.72
N LYS A 39 -4.29 -12.32 12.69
CA LYS A 39 -3.52 -12.39 11.45
C LYS A 39 -3.31 -13.86 11.09
N PHE A 40 -3.87 -14.27 9.96
CA PHE A 40 -3.66 -15.61 9.40
C PHE A 40 -2.51 -15.60 8.38
N SER A 41 -1.97 -16.77 8.06
CA SER A 41 -0.99 -16.93 6.99
C SER A 41 -1.21 -18.26 6.27
N GLY A 42 -0.76 -18.35 5.01
CA GLY A 42 -0.85 -19.55 4.19
C GLY A 42 -2.07 -19.63 3.26
N ILE A 43 -2.29 -20.82 2.69
CA ILE A 43 -3.39 -21.08 1.75
C ILE A 43 -4.75 -20.83 2.41
N GLY A 44 -5.65 -20.19 1.66
CA GLY A 44 -6.97 -19.80 2.13
C GLY A 44 -6.96 -18.56 3.05
N TYR A 45 -5.85 -17.82 3.14
CA TYR A 45 -5.76 -16.57 3.90
C TYR A 45 -6.96 -15.64 3.66
N LEU A 46 -7.30 -15.38 2.39
CA LEU A 46 -8.38 -14.46 2.04
C LEU A 46 -9.72 -14.88 2.65
N PHE A 47 -10.10 -16.15 2.51
CA PHE A 47 -11.35 -16.67 3.05
C PHE A 47 -11.39 -16.64 4.58
N LYS A 48 -10.27 -17.04 5.22
CA LYS A 48 -10.15 -16.98 6.68
C LYS A 48 -10.22 -15.54 7.19
N ARG A 49 -9.55 -14.60 6.52
CA ARG A 49 -9.55 -13.18 6.87
C ARG A 49 -10.95 -12.57 6.74
N ILE A 50 -11.63 -12.82 5.61
CA ILE A 50 -13.01 -12.36 5.39
C ILE A 50 -13.94 -12.93 6.47
N TYR A 51 -13.87 -14.23 6.74
CA TYR A 51 -14.68 -14.88 7.77
C TYR A 51 -14.45 -14.24 9.15
N SER A 52 -13.20 -14.01 9.53
CA SER A 52 -12.88 -13.38 10.81
C SER A 52 -13.30 -11.91 10.88
N ILE A 53 -13.24 -11.15 9.79
CA ILE A 53 -13.79 -9.80 9.72
C ILE A 53 -15.31 -9.83 9.98
N PHE A 54 -16.04 -10.74 9.35
CA PHE A 54 -17.48 -10.88 9.59
C PHE A 54 -17.81 -11.26 11.03
N MET A 55 -16.97 -12.08 11.68
CA MET A 55 -17.17 -12.45 13.09
C MET A 55 -16.94 -11.28 14.05
N HIS A 56 -15.99 -10.40 13.77
CA HIS A 56 -15.66 -9.25 14.64
C HIS A 56 -16.36 -7.96 14.20
N ILE A 57 -17.28 -8.01 13.23
CA ILE A 57 -17.95 -6.81 12.70
C ILE A 57 -18.71 -6.04 13.79
N ARG A 58 -19.16 -6.72 14.86
CA ARG A 58 -19.85 -6.10 16.00
C ARG A 58 -18.94 -5.27 16.89
N GLU A 59 -17.62 -5.47 16.80
CA GLU A 59 -16.60 -4.73 17.54
C GLU A 59 -16.13 -3.47 16.78
N THR A 60 -16.77 -3.16 15.65
CA THR A 60 -16.46 -2.00 14.81
C THR A 60 -16.41 -0.71 15.60
N ASN A 61 -15.33 0.05 15.41
CA ASN A 61 -15.21 1.39 15.94
C ASN A 61 -15.80 2.41 14.95
N PHE A 62 -16.99 2.91 15.26
CA PHE A 62 -17.70 3.88 14.41
C PHE A 62 -16.91 5.17 14.14
N TYR A 63 -16.08 5.62 15.08
CA TYR A 63 -15.22 6.79 14.89
C TYR A 63 -14.10 6.51 13.88
N THR A 64 -13.55 5.29 13.90
CA THR A 64 -12.54 4.86 12.92
C THR A 64 -13.13 4.74 11.52
N VAL A 65 -14.34 4.20 11.40
CA VAL A 65 -15.08 4.15 10.13
C VAL A 65 -15.34 5.57 9.60
N GLY A 66 -15.78 6.49 10.47
CA GLY A 66 -16.01 7.88 10.11
C GLY A 66 -14.75 8.58 9.58
N LEU A 67 -13.62 8.41 10.27
CA LEU A 67 -12.32 8.92 9.82
C LEU A 67 -11.88 8.29 8.49
N SER A 68 -12.11 6.99 8.30
CA SER A 68 -11.74 6.28 7.08
C SER A 68 -12.57 6.74 5.89
N ILE A 69 -13.89 6.90 6.06
CA ILE A 69 -14.78 7.46 5.03
C ILE A 69 -14.38 8.90 4.69
N PHE A 70 -14.12 9.73 5.71
CA PHE A 70 -13.62 11.09 5.50
C PHE A 70 -12.33 11.09 4.68
N GLY A 71 -11.36 10.23 5.01
CA GLY A 71 -10.11 10.10 4.26
C GLY A 71 -10.31 9.70 2.80
N VAL A 72 -11.18 8.72 2.53
CA VAL A 72 -11.52 8.30 1.16
C VAL A 72 -12.14 9.45 0.38
N ILE A 73 -13.13 10.14 0.96
CA ILE A 73 -13.79 11.29 0.31
C ILE A 73 -12.80 12.42 0.06
N PHE A 74 -11.97 12.76 1.05
CA PHE A 74 -10.96 13.81 0.92
C PHE A 74 -9.97 13.52 -0.21
N LEU A 75 -9.43 12.30 -0.27
CA LEU A 75 -8.51 11.89 -1.34
C LEU A 75 -9.18 11.89 -2.71
N TYR A 76 -10.42 11.39 -2.78
CA TYR A 76 -11.18 11.37 -4.03
C TYR A 76 -11.45 12.79 -4.55
N LEU A 77 -11.94 13.70 -3.70
CA LEU A 77 -12.22 15.09 -4.07
C LEU A 77 -10.92 15.84 -4.42
N GLY A 78 -9.86 15.65 -3.63
CA GLY A 78 -8.55 16.25 -3.87
C GLY A 78 -7.97 15.86 -5.25
N LYS A 79 -7.88 14.56 -5.52
CA LYS A 79 -7.31 14.07 -6.76
C LYS A 79 -8.21 14.32 -7.97
N THR A 80 -9.52 14.10 -7.85
CA THR A 80 -10.44 14.13 -8.99
C THR A 80 -10.94 15.54 -9.31
N LEU A 81 -11.18 16.40 -8.31
CA LEU A 81 -11.77 17.73 -8.52
C LEU A 81 -10.74 18.84 -8.35
N MET A 82 -10.00 18.85 -7.24
CA MET A 82 -9.07 19.95 -6.95
C MET A 82 -7.90 19.96 -7.94
N THR A 83 -7.28 18.81 -8.20
CA THR A 83 -6.11 18.74 -9.12
C THR A 83 -6.40 19.34 -10.50
N PRO A 84 -7.46 18.93 -11.23
CA PRO A 84 -7.77 19.55 -12.52
C PRO A 84 -8.20 21.02 -12.39
N PHE A 85 -8.89 21.39 -11.31
CA PHE A 85 -9.27 22.78 -11.06
C PHE A 85 -8.04 23.69 -10.86
N LEU A 86 -7.09 23.28 -10.01
CA LEU A 86 -5.84 23.99 -9.76
C LEU A 86 -4.97 24.04 -11.01
N ASN A 87 -4.84 22.93 -11.74
CA ASN A 87 -4.08 22.91 -12.99
C ASN A 87 -4.67 23.86 -14.05
N LYS A 88 -5.99 24.03 -14.06
CA LYS A 88 -6.66 25.00 -14.93
C LYS A 88 -6.47 26.45 -14.46
N CYS A 89 -6.49 26.69 -13.16
CA CYS A 89 -6.41 28.05 -12.59
C CYS A 89 -4.98 28.60 -12.55
N LEU A 90 -4.00 27.79 -12.19
CA LEU A 90 -2.61 28.21 -11.99
C LEU A 90 -1.72 28.03 -13.22
N GLN A 91 -2.21 27.40 -14.29
CA GLN A 91 -1.47 27.14 -15.54
C GLN A 91 -0.16 26.33 -15.39
N PHE A 92 0.20 25.93 -14.16
CA PHE A 92 1.30 25.05 -13.82
C PHE A 92 0.78 23.76 -13.21
N ASN A 93 1.32 22.63 -13.65
CA ASN A 93 0.94 21.30 -13.17
C ASN A 93 1.67 21.00 -11.85
N ILE A 94 1.16 21.51 -10.74
CA ILE A 94 1.74 21.30 -9.42
C ILE A 94 1.12 20.03 -8.80
N PRO A 95 1.92 18.96 -8.56
CA PRO A 95 1.42 17.76 -7.89
C PRO A 95 1.19 18.07 -6.41
N ILE A 96 -0.07 18.14 -5.99
CA ILE A 96 -0.43 18.38 -4.59
C ILE A 96 -0.39 17.05 -3.81
N PRO A 97 0.35 16.98 -2.69
CA PRO A 97 0.46 15.76 -1.88
C PRO A 97 -0.76 15.60 -0.96
N TYR A 98 -1.92 15.22 -1.52
CA TYR A 98 -3.16 15.08 -0.75
C TYR A 98 -3.07 14.06 0.38
N GLU A 99 -2.30 12.99 0.21
CA GLU A 99 -2.05 12.00 1.26
C GLU A 99 -1.39 12.62 2.48
N LEU A 100 -0.39 13.48 2.28
CA LEU A 100 0.30 14.17 3.35
C LEU A 100 -0.63 15.14 4.07
N LEU A 101 -1.43 15.91 3.31
CA LEU A 101 -2.41 16.83 3.88
C LEU A 101 -3.45 16.09 4.72
N LEU A 102 -3.96 14.96 4.22
CA LEU A 102 -4.91 14.12 4.96
C LEU A 102 -4.31 13.64 6.28
N ILE A 103 -3.05 13.20 6.28
CA ILE A 103 -2.36 12.74 7.49
C ILE A 103 -2.26 13.90 8.50
N ILE A 104 -1.83 15.09 8.08
CA ILE A 104 -1.69 16.27 8.96
C ILE A 104 -3.05 16.63 9.57
N ILE A 105 -4.10 16.73 8.74
CA ILE A 105 -5.46 17.06 9.20
C ILE A 105 -5.97 16.00 10.19
N SER A 106 -5.78 14.72 9.87
CA SER A 106 -6.19 13.61 10.73
C SER A 106 -5.48 13.62 12.08
N ILE A 107 -4.18 13.95 12.10
CA ILE A 107 -3.40 14.09 13.35
C ILE A 107 -3.96 15.23 14.20
N ILE A 108 -4.24 16.40 13.58
CA ILE A 108 -4.81 17.56 14.29
C ILE A 108 -6.16 17.19 14.90
N ILE A 109 -7.06 16.60 14.11
CA ILE A 109 -8.39 16.15 14.58
C ILE A 109 -8.22 15.15 15.73
N SER A 110 -7.37 14.14 15.55
CA SER A 110 -7.14 13.10 16.56
C SER A 110 -6.57 13.66 17.87
N HIS A 111 -5.71 14.67 17.80
CA HIS A 111 -5.10 15.31 18.96
C HIS A 111 -6.14 16.14 19.75
N TYR A 112 -6.86 17.03 19.07
CA TYR A 112 -7.83 17.91 19.72
C TYR A 112 -9.06 17.18 20.25
N MET A 113 -9.50 16.11 19.57
CA MET A 113 -10.65 15.30 20.01
C MET A 113 -10.25 14.16 20.97
N ASN A 114 -8.94 13.97 21.20
CA ASN A 114 -8.38 12.87 21.99
C ASN A 114 -9.01 11.51 21.65
N LEU A 115 -9.09 11.20 20.35
CA LEU A 115 -9.87 10.07 19.82
C LEU A 115 -9.39 8.72 20.34
N HIS A 116 -8.10 8.57 20.63
CA HIS A 116 -7.58 7.34 21.18
C HIS A 116 -8.10 7.08 22.60
N ALA A 117 -7.97 8.06 23.51
CA ALA A 117 -8.36 7.87 24.90
C ALA A 117 -9.87 7.82 25.10
N ASN A 118 -10.63 8.63 24.34
CA ASN A 118 -12.07 8.75 24.52
C ASN A 118 -12.87 7.73 23.71
N HIS A 119 -12.36 7.31 22.55
CA HIS A 119 -13.12 6.53 21.58
C HIS A 119 -12.39 5.26 21.11
N ASN A 120 -11.28 4.88 21.76
CA ASN A 120 -10.48 3.68 21.42
C ASN A 120 -10.10 3.59 19.94
N VAL A 121 -9.92 4.73 19.27
CA VAL A 121 -9.47 4.75 17.87
C VAL A 121 -8.03 4.24 17.81
N PRO A 122 -7.69 3.27 16.95
CA PRO A 122 -6.32 2.79 16.80
C PRO A 122 -5.38 3.93 16.36
N ILE A 123 -4.21 4.02 17.00
CA ILE A 123 -3.18 5.00 16.66
C ILE A 123 -1.86 4.31 16.34
N VAL A 124 -1.02 4.98 15.54
CA VAL A 124 0.33 4.50 15.17
C VAL A 124 1.23 4.32 16.40
N GLY A 125 0.98 5.08 17.47
CA GLY A 125 1.78 5.04 18.70
C GLY A 125 3.10 5.79 18.57
N LYS A 126 4.11 5.35 19.32
CA LYS A 126 5.41 6.02 19.39
C LYS A 126 6.34 5.55 18.28
N ILE A 127 6.80 6.49 17.46
CA ILE A 127 7.81 6.25 16.42
C ILE A 127 9.20 6.56 17.02
N PRO A 128 10.18 5.64 16.96
CA PRO A 128 11.53 5.92 17.42
C PRO A 128 12.18 7.01 16.56
N THR A 129 12.81 8.00 17.19
CA THR A 129 13.48 9.12 16.52
C THR A 129 14.96 8.87 16.26
N THR A 130 15.48 7.72 16.67
CA THR A 130 16.88 7.32 16.51
C THR A 130 17.03 6.31 15.38
N LEU A 131 18.13 6.41 14.63
CA LEU A 131 18.50 5.37 13.66
C LEU A 131 18.67 4.02 14.38
N PRO A 132 18.12 2.93 13.83
CA PRO A 132 18.36 1.60 14.39
C PRO A 132 19.84 1.23 14.19
N GLU A 133 20.42 0.59 15.20
CA GLU A 133 21.79 0.10 15.12
C GLU A 133 21.92 -0.94 13.98
N PRO A 134 22.98 -0.90 13.15
CA PRO A 134 23.23 -1.92 12.15
C PRO A 134 23.36 -3.29 12.81
N ARG A 135 22.59 -4.27 12.34
CA ARG A 135 22.62 -5.66 12.82
C ARG A 135 22.88 -6.60 11.65
N LEU A 136 23.74 -7.59 11.87
CA LEU A 136 23.95 -8.65 10.88
C LEU A 136 22.67 -9.48 10.71
N PRO A 137 22.36 -9.93 9.48
CA PRO A 137 21.23 -10.80 9.26
C PRO A 137 21.42 -12.13 10.01
N ARG A 138 20.30 -12.67 10.45
CA ARG A 138 20.24 -14.00 11.07
C ARG A 138 20.48 -15.06 10.01
N PHE A 139 21.67 -15.65 10.01
CA PHE A 139 22.06 -16.67 9.03
C PHE A 139 21.28 -17.98 9.16
N ASP A 140 20.70 -18.24 10.33
CA ASP A 140 19.93 -19.44 10.64
C ASP A 140 18.61 -19.55 9.86
N ILE A 141 17.98 -18.42 9.50
CA ILE A 141 16.68 -18.40 8.80
C ILE A 141 16.81 -18.31 7.27
N ILE A 142 18.03 -18.19 6.74
CA ILE A 142 18.24 -17.96 5.31
C ILE A 142 17.67 -19.09 4.46
N ILE A 143 17.85 -20.34 4.89
CA ILE A 143 17.38 -21.53 4.17
C ILE A 143 15.84 -21.53 4.10
N ASP A 144 15.17 -21.15 5.18
CA ASP A 144 13.70 -21.10 5.24
C ASP A 144 13.12 -19.95 4.39
N CYS A 145 13.84 -18.83 4.29
CA CYS A 145 13.43 -17.67 3.50
C CYS A 145 13.74 -17.80 2.00
N PHE A 146 14.67 -18.67 1.62
CA PHE A 146 15.19 -18.77 0.26
C PHE A 146 14.09 -19.00 -0.81
N PRO A 147 13.11 -19.89 -0.62
CA PRO A 147 12.06 -20.11 -1.62
C PRO A 147 11.18 -18.87 -1.84
N TYR A 148 10.86 -18.16 -0.76
CA TYR A 148 10.07 -16.92 -0.82
C TYR A 148 10.86 -15.80 -1.51
N ALA A 149 12.16 -15.72 -1.25
CA ALA A 149 13.04 -14.72 -1.83
C ALA A 149 13.10 -14.82 -3.36
N ILE A 150 13.15 -16.04 -3.93
CA ILE A 150 13.13 -16.25 -5.39
C ILE A 150 11.85 -15.68 -6.00
N GLY A 151 10.69 -15.99 -5.40
CA GLY A 151 9.40 -15.51 -5.87
C GLY A 151 9.30 -13.98 -5.82
N ILE A 152 9.73 -13.38 -4.71
CA ILE A 152 9.77 -11.92 -4.55
C ILE A 152 10.72 -11.31 -5.58
N ALA A 153 11.94 -11.84 -5.73
CA ALA A 153 12.92 -11.32 -6.68
C ALA A 153 12.41 -11.34 -8.13
N ALA A 154 11.79 -12.44 -8.55
CA ALA A 154 11.23 -12.57 -9.89
C ALA A 154 10.13 -11.53 -10.15
N VAL A 155 9.19 -11.37 -9.21
CA VAL A 155 8.11 -10.37 -9.30
C VAL A 155 8.67 -8.94 -9.29
N THR A 156 9.64 -8.64 -8.42
CA THR A 156 10.26 -7.33 -8.33
C THR A 156 10.97 -6.96 -9.64
N VAL A 157 11.74 -7.87 -10.23
CA VAL A 157 12.40 -7.66 -11.53
C VAL A 157 11.37 -7.45 -12.64
N ALA A 158 10.30 -8.24 -12.67
CA ALA A 158 9.25 -8.11 -13.67
C ALA A 158 8.59 -6.72 -13.60
N ILE A 159 8.18 -6.26 -12.41
CA ILE A 159 7.56 -4.94 -12.22
C ILE A 159 8.54 -3.82 -12.61
N HIS A 160 9.82 -3.91 -12.23
CA HIS A 160 10.82 -2.92 -12.57
C HIS A 160 11.03 -2.82 -14.09
N ILE A 161 11.15 -3.95 -14.80
CA ILE A 161 11.30 -3.96 -16.26
C ILE A 161 10.06 -3.39 -16.94
N SER A 162 8.85 -3.73 -16.48
CA SER A 162 7.60 -3.18 -17.02
C SER A 162 7.51 -1.66 -16.82
N MET A 163 7.87 -1.15 -15.64
CA MET A 163 7.93 0.28 -15.38
C MET A 163 8.99 0.98 -16.25
N ALA A 164 10.17 0.39 -16.39
CA ALA A 164 11.22 0.91 -17.24
C ALA A 164 10.74 1.01 -18.70
N LYS A 165 10.16 -0.07 -19.25
CA LYS A 165 9.56 -0.12 -20.60
C LYS A 165 8.50 0.96 -20.79
N MET A 166 7.62 1.17 -19.82
CA MET A 166 6.60 2.21 -19.85
C MET A 166 7.22 3.61 -19.93
N LEU A 167 8.20 3.90 -19.08
CA LEU A 167 8.87 5.21 -19.05
C LEU A 167 9.62 5.49 -20.35
N ALA A 168 10.35 4.51 -20.88
CA ALA A 168 11.08 4.69 -22.12
C ALA A 168 10.16 4.89 -23.32
N LYS A 169 9.03 4.18 -23.38
CA LYS A 169 8.00 4.40 -24.39
C LYS A 169 7.40 5.82 -24.28
N ARG A 170 7.15 6.31 -23.05
CA ARG A 170 6.62 7.66 -22.82
C ARG A 170 7.63 8.76 -23.19
N LEU A 171 8.89 8.56 -22.85
CA LEU A 171 9.96 9.56 -23.04
C LEU A 171 10.72 9.41 -24.37
N LYS A 172 10.36 8.43 -25.20
CA LYS A 172 11.04 8.07 -26.47
C LYS A 172 12.54 7.74 -26.30
N TYR A 173 12.93 7.19 -25.16
CA TYR A 173 14.29 6.66 -24.96
C TYR A 173 14.36 5.19 -25.34
N HIS A 174 15.54 4.73 -25.78
CA HIS A 174 15.81 3.31 -26.01
C HIS A 174 16.35 2.72 -24.70
N ILE A 175 15.75 1.63 -24.20
CA ILE A 175 16.25 0.94 -23.00
C ILE A 175 17.29 -0.09 -23.41
N ASP A 176 18.49 -0.01 -22.86
CA ASP A 176 19.41 -1.14 -22.81
C ASP A 176 19.03 -2.03 -21.62
N SER A 177 18.49 -3.22 -21.91
CA SER A 177 18.04 -4.17 -20.89
C SER A 177 19.18 -4.77 -20.06
N LYS A 178 20.46 -4.46 -20.35
CA LYS A 178 21.61 -4.93 -19.57
C LYS A 178 22.02 -4.01 -18.41
N GLN A 179 21.54 -2.77 -18.35
CA GLN A 179 21.93 -1.80 -17.31
C GLN A 179 21.01 -1.75 -16.08
N VAL A 180 19.90 -2.50 -16.07
CA VAL A 180 18.96 -2.57 -14.92
C VAL A 180 19.40 -3.60 -13.88
N ASN A 181 20.72 -3.76 -13.70
CA ASN A 181 21.34 -4.77 -12.86
C ASN A 181 21.86 -4.15 -11.56
#